data_AF-A0A521KG20-F1
#
_entry.id   AF-A0A521KG20-F1
#
_cell.length_a   1.000
_cell.length_b   1.000
_cell.length_c   1.000
_cell.angle_alpha   90.00
_cell.angle_beta   90.00
_cell.angle_gamma   90.00
#
_symmetry.space_group_name_H-M   'P 1'
#
loop_
_entity.id
_entity.type
_entity.pdbx_description
1 polymer ?
#
loop_
_entity_poly.entity_id
_entity_poly.type
_entity_poly.pdbx_seq_one_letter_code
_entity_poly.pdbx_strand_id
1 'polypeptide(L)'
;MNASRRLPFIAGLGAAAVTATYVVIMMRQGRDPDLASIVMIATTFASSAAAFLASVVLPPSARRVVLLTWGSTVALFWTVLLNTLTPLWLPVAVIGWIATVREARSFSRESEGGRAWPLVGGTWAIGVALLGLVVFGSIAVGRSPESGTGQGIAAPR
;
A
#
# COMPACT_ATOMS: atom_id res chain seq x y z
N MET A 1 -0.49 24.73 10.92
CA MET A 1 0.16 23.59 10.23
C MET A 1 0.75 24.04 8.89
N ASN A 2 2.06 23.91 8.71
CA ASN A 2 2.77 24.28 7.47
C ASN A 2 2.28 23.47 6.26
N ALA A 3 2.31 24.06 5.06
CA ALA A 3 1.83 23.41 3.84
C ALA A 3 2.50 22.06 3.55
N SER A 4 3.76 21.89 3.97
CA SER A 4 4.52 20.63 3.86
C SER A 4 3.98 19.50 4.75
N ARG A 5 3.19 19.80 5.78
CA ARG A 5 2.59 18.81 6.70
C ARG A 5 1.12 18.54 6.41
N ARG A 6 0.45 19.42 5.65
CA ARG A 6 -0.98 19.27 5.30
C ARG A 6 -1.24 18.11 4.36
N LEU A 7 -0.44 17.97 3.29
CA LEU A 7 -0.66 16.93 2.30
C LEU A 7 -0.50 15.51 2.88
N PRO A 8 0.57 15.19 3.63
CA PRO A 8 0.68 13.87 4.25
C PRO A 8 -0.42 13.60 5.27
N PHE A 9 -0.84 14.62 6.03
CA PHE A 9 -1.93 14.47 6.98
C PHE A 9 -3.26 14.11 6.28
N ILE A 10 -3.61 14.83 5.21
CA ILE A 10 -4.83 14.55 4.43
C ILE A 10 -4.76 13.16 3.80
N ALA A 11 -3.61 12.78 3.21
CA ALA A 11 -3.41 11.45 2.65
C ALA A 11 -3.53 10.34 3.72
N GLY A 12 -2.97 10.57 4.91
CA GLY A 12 -3.05 9.63 6.03
C GLY A 12 -4.47 9.43 6.55
N LEU A 13 -5.22 10.52 6.72
CA LEU A 13 -6.64 10.44 7.09
C LEU A 13 -7.48 9.76 6.01
N GLY A 14 -7.23 10.08 4.73
CA GLY A 14 -7.89 9.43 3.60
C GLY A 14 -7.64 7.93 3.59
N ALA A 15 -6.37 7.50 3.69
CA ALA A 15 -6.01 6.09 3.79
C ALA A 15 -6.68 5.40 4.99
N ALA A 16 -6.72 6.04 6.17
CA ALA A 16 -7.37 5.48 7.35
C ALA A 16 -8.89 5.30 7.15
N ALA A 17 -9.57 6.30 6.58
CA ALA A 17 -10.99 6.23 6.30
C ALA A 17 -11.32 5.12 5.28
N VAL A 18 -10.52 4.99 4.23
CA VAL A 18 -10.68 3.92 3.23
C VAL A 18 -10.42 2.55 3.87
N THR A 19 -9.43 2.45 4.75
CA THR A 19 -9.14 1.21 5.52
C THR A 19 -10.35 0.78 6.33
N ALA A 20 -10.92 1.68 7.13
CA ALA A 20 -12.09 1.39 7.95
C ALA A 20 -13.29 1.00 7.08
N THR A 21 -13.53 1.72 5.98
CA THR A 21 -14.63 1.44 5.04
C THR A 21 -14.50 0.05 4.45
N TYR A 22 -13.31 -0.34 4.01
CA TYR A 22 -13.04 -1.66 3.44
C TYR A 22 -13.33 -2.78 4.44
N VAL A 23 -12.83 -2.65 5.67
CA VAL A 23 -13.07 -3.65 6.73
C VAL A 23 -14.56 -3.79 7.01
N VAL A 24 -15.31 -2.69 7.09
CA VAL A 24 -16.76 -2.72 7.32
C VAL A 24 -17.50 -3.40 6.16
N ILE A 25 -17.14 -3.10 4.91
CA ILE A 25 -17.75 -3.74 3.73
C ILE A 25 -17.50 -5.26 3.78
N MET A 26 -16.25 -5.67 4.01
CA MET A 26 -15.89 -7.10 4.06
C MET A 26 -16.59 -7.84 5.20
N MET A 27 -16.69 -7.24 6.38
CA MET A 27 -17.44 -7.84 7.51
C MET A 27 -18.93 -7.96 7.25
N ARG A 28 -19.52 -7.05 6.46
CA ARG A 28 -20.97 -7.07 6.12
C ARG A 28 -21.32 -8.03 4.98
N GLN A 29 -20.38 -8.33 4.10
CA GLN A 29 -20.61 -9.18 2.93
C GLN A 29 -20.43 -10.69 3.22
N GLY A 30 -19.91 -11.08 4.38
CA GLY A 30 -19.47 -12.45 4.64
C GLY A 30 -20.54 -13.42 5.17
N ARG A 31 -20.98 -14.35 4.31
CA ARG A 31 -21.05 -15.78 4.66
C ARG A 31 -19.74 -16.39 4.13
N ASP A 32 -18.77 -16.66 5.01
CA ASP A 32 -17.41 -17.18 4.73
C ASP A 32 -16.43 -16.29 3.93
N PRO A 33 -15.99 -15.16 4.50
CA PRO A 33 -14.88 -14.39 3.94
C PRO A 33 -13.51 -15.01 4.28
N ASP A 34 -12.58 -15.07 3.31
CA ASP A 34 -11.18 -15.45 3.54
C ASP A 34 -10.48 -14.43 4.46
N LEU A 35 -10.35 -14.80 5.74
CA LEU A 35 -9.76 -13.97 6.78
C LEU A 35 -8.31 -13.61 6.49
N ALA A 36 -7.54 -14.50 5.85
CA ALA A 36 -6.13 -14.25 5.55
C ALA A 36 -5.98 -13.10 4.56
N SER A 37 -6.78 -13.10 3.48
CA SER A 37 -6.81 -12.00 2.51
C SER A 37 -7.29 -10.69 3.12
N ILE A 38 -8.33 -10.71 3.96
CA ILE A 38 -8.83 -9.49 4.63
C ILE A 38 -7.76 -8.89 5.53
N VAL A 39 -7.12 -9.72 6.38
CA VAL A 39 -6.08 -9.25 7.31
C VAL A 39 -4.90 -8.68 6.53
N MET A 40 -4.46 -9.35 5.46
CA MET A 40 -3.38 -8.88 4.61
C MET A 40 -3.68 -7.50 4.00
N ILE A 41 -4.87 -7.34 3.41
CA ILE A 41 -5.29 -6.08 2.78
C ILE A 41 -5.44 -4.98 3.82
N ALA A 42 -6.12 -5.25 4.93
CA ALA A 42 -6.29 -4.29 6.01
C ALA A 42 -4.95 -3.84 6.62
N THR A 43 -4.00 -4.77 6.79
CA THR A 43 -2.68 -4.45 7.36
C THR A 43 -1.85 -3.60 6.40
N THR A 44 -1.86 -3.92 5.09
CA THR A 44 -1.16 -3.09 4.10
C THR A 44 -1.78 -1.70 3.99
N PHE A 45 -3.11 -1.58 4.00
CA PHE A 45 -3.82 -0.29 4.04
C PHE A 45 -3.46 0.53 5.29
N ALA A 46 -3.49 -0.10 6.47
CA ALA A 46 -3.10 0.54 7.73
C ALA A 46 -1.63 0.99 7.71
N SER A 47 -0.73 0.22 7.09
CA SER A 47 0.68 0.60 6.94
C SER A 47 0.84 1.88 6.10
N SER A 48 0.00 2.05 5.07
CA SER A 48 0.00 3.26 4.24
C SER A 48 -0.45 4.47 5.06
N ALA A 49 -1.54 4.33 5.83
CA ALA A 49 -2.06 5.40 6.68
C ALA A 49 -1.03 5.79 7.75
N ALA A 50 -0.44 4.80 8.42
CA ALA A 50 0.59 5.00 9.43
C ALA A 50 1.82 5.71 8.86
N ALA A 51 2.29 5.33 7.67
CA ALA A 51 3.44 5.98 7.04
C ALA A 51 3.19 7.45 6.72
N PHE A 52 2.01 7.78 6.20
CA PHE A 52 1.62 9.17 5.96
C PHE A 52 1.52 9.97 7.26
N LEU A 53 0.86 9.44 8.29
CA LEU A 53 0.72 10.13 9.58
C LEU A 53 2.07 10.28 10.29
N ALA A 54 2.91 9.25 10.29
CA ALA A 54 4.26 9.32 10.87
C ALA A 54 5.14 10.35 10.15
N SER A 55 4.97 10.54 8.84
CA SER A 55 5.70 11.57 8.10
C SER A 55 5.32 13.00 8.51
N VAL A 56 4.16 13.23 9.15
CA VAL A 56 3.72 14.57 9.59
C VAL A 56 4.57 15.08 10.76
N VAL A 57 5.00 14.18 11.65
CA VAL A 57 5.77 14.52 12.86
C VAL A 57 7.27 14.65 12.58
N LEU A 58 7.75 14.13 11.46
CA LEU A 58 9.18 14.19 11.12
C LEU A 58 9.56 15.52 10.45
N PRO A 59 10.76 16.05 10.74
CA PRO A 59 11.34 17.14 9.97
C PRO A 59 11.78 16.65 8.57
N PRO A 60 12.03 17.58 7.63
CA PRO A 60 12.60 17.24 6.33
C PRO A 60 13.86 16.41 6.45
N SER A 61 13.81 15.19 5.91
CA SER A 61 14.87 14.18 6.06
C SER A 61 14.66 13.02 5.09
N ALA A 62 15.72 12.24 4.84
CA ALA A 62 15.64 11.01 4.06
C ALA A 62 14.56 10.04 4.59
N ARG A 63 14.42 9.92 5.92
CA ARG A 63 13.40 9.06 6.55
C ARG A 63 11.99 9.50 6.19
N ARG A 64 11.75 10.80 6.15
CA ARG A 64 10.44 11.37 5.78
C ARG A 64 10.12 11.09 4.31
N VAL A 65 11.11 11.20 3.42
CA VAL A 65 10.97 10.84 2.00
C VAL A 65 10.61 9.35 1.87
N VAL A 66 11.34 8.45 2.54
CA VAL A 66 11.08 7.00 2.51
C VAL A 66 9.66 6.66 2.97
N LEU A 67 9.20 7.23 4.08
CA LEU A 67 7.83 7.00 4.58
C LEU A 67 6.76 7.48 3.61
N LEU A 68 6.94 8.67 3.03
CA LEU A 68 6.02 9.21 2.03
C LEU A 68 6.02 8.35 0.76
N THR A 69 7.18 7.91 0.30
CA THR A 69 7.30 7.01 -0.85
C THR A 69 6.60 5.67 -0.56
N TRP A 70 6.81 5.07 0.62
CA TRP A 70 6.13 3.83 0.99
C TRP A 70 4.60 4.00 0.99
N GLY A 71 4.07 4.99 1.70
CA GLY A 71 2.62 5.24 1.74
C GLY A 71 2.03 5.47 0.36
N SER A 72 2.73 6.24 -0.49
CA SER A 72 2.27 6.52 -1.87
C SER A 72 2.34 5.28 -2.78
N THR A 73 3.32 4.41 -2.56
CA THR A 73 3.49 3.14 -3.30
C THR A 73 2.35 2.19 -2.98
N VAL A 74 2.04 1.99 -1.69
CA VAL A 74 0.94 1.14 -1.26
C VAL A 74 -0.39 1.66 -1.80
N ALA A 75 -0.63 2.97 -1.70
CA ALA A 75 -1.84 3.60 -2.22
C ALA A 75 -2.01 3.39 -3.74
N LEU A 76 -0.96 3.63 -4.53
CA LEU A 76 -0.99 3.36 -5.97
C LEU A 76 -1.19 1.89 -6.29
N PHE A 77 -0.44 1.00 -5.63
CA PHE A 77 -0.51 -0.45 -5.87
C PHE A 77 -1.95 -0.95 -5.75
N TRP A 78 -2.63 -0.57 -4.67
CA TRP A 78 -4.00 -0.96 -4.44
C TRP A 78 -5.02 -0.22 -5.31
N THR A 79 -4.71 0.99 -5.79
CA THR A 79 -5.50 1.67 -6.81
C THR A 79 -5.53 0.87 -8.12
N VAL A 80 -4.38 0.30 -8.51
CA VAL A 80 -4.28 -0.51 -9.72
C VAL A 80 -4.88 -1.90 -9.52
N LEU A 81 -4.64 -2.52 -8.36
CA LEU A 81 -5.06 -3.90 -8.09
C LEU A 81 -6.56 -4.04 -7.78
N LEU A 82 -7.12 -3.13 -6.98
CA LEU A 82 -8.55 -3.13 -6.62
C LEU A 82 -9.29 -2.13 -7.47
N ASN A 83 -9.45 -2.44 -8.75
CA ASN A 83 -10.09 -1.55 -9.73
C ASN A 83 -11.49 -1.05 -9.27
N THR A 84 -12.17 -1.81 -8.41
CA THR A 84 -13.46 -1.46 -7.81
C THR A 84 -13.39 -0.39 -6.72
N LEU A 85 -12.23 -0.19 -6.10
CA LEU A 85 -11.95 0.82 -5.07
C LEU A 85 -11.05 1.96 -5.57
N THR A 86 -10.69 1.96 -6.86
CA THR A 86 -9.96 3.04 -7.55
C THR A 86 -10.47 4.44 -7.20
N PRO A 87 -11.79 4.72 -7.16
CA PRO A 87 -12.29 6.06 -6.87
C PRO A 87 -11.90 6.58 -5.47
N LEU A 88 -11.68 5.67 -4.52
CA LEU A 88 -11.34 6.01 -3.13
C LEU A 88 -9.83 6.11 -2.91
N TRP A 89 -9.05 5.23 -3.55
CA TRP A 89 -7.59 5.18 -3.37
C TRP A 89 -6.82 6.11 -4.29
N LEU A 90 -7.32 6.41 -5.49
CA LEU A 90 -6.65 7.29 -6.44
C LEU A 90 -6.35 8.68 -5.85
N PRO A 91 -7.29 9.37 -5.17
CA PRO A 91 -6.99 10.65 -4.54
C PRO A 91 -5.89 10.55 -3.46
N VAL A 92 -5.90 9.48 -2.65
CA VAL A 92 -4.88 9.23 -1.62
C VAL A 92 -3.51 9.04 -2.26
N ALA A 93 -3.44 8.24 -3.32
CA ALA A 93 -2.22 7.99 -4.06
C ALA A 93 -1.66 9.28 -4.68
N VAL A 94 -2.50 10.07 -5.34
CA VAL A 94 -2.10 11.34 -5.95
C VAL A 94 -1.58 12.33 -4.91
N ILE A 95 -2.31 12.53 -3.80
CA ILE A 95 -1.89 13.45 -2.73
C ILE A 95 -0.58 12.96 -2.10
N GLY A 96 -0.44 11.66 -1.85
CA GLY A 96 0.78 11.04 -1.35
C GLY A 96 1.99 11.30 -2.26
N TRP A 97 1.82 11.11 -3.56
CA TRP A 97 2.90 11.35 -4.53
C TRP A 97 3.28 12.82 -4.62
N ILE A 98 2.31 13.74 -4.60
CA ILE A 98 2.60 15.17 -4.54
C ILE A 98 3.40 15.50 -3.27
N ALA A 99 3.01 14.95 -2.12
CA ALA A 99 3.76 15.13 -0.87
C ALA A 99 5.19 14.57 -0.98
N THR A 100 5.35 13.37 -1.53
CA THR A 100 6.65 12.71 -1.75
C THR A 100 7.57 13.55 -2.63
N VAL A 101 7.07 14.03 -3.78
CA VAL A 101 7.87 14.85 -4.72
C VAL A 101 8.26 16.18 -4.09
N ARG A 102 7.35 16.83 -3.37
CA ARG A 102 7.67 18.10 -2.68
C ARG A 102 8.74 17.90 -1.62
N GLU A 103 8.64 16.82 -0.84
CA GLU A 103 9.62 16.51 0.20
C GLU A 103 10.98 16.14 -0.39
N ALA A 104 11.01 15.30 -1.42
CA ALA A 104 12.23 14.92 -2.13
C ALA A 104 12.94 16.15 -2.74
N ARG A 105 12.17 17.10 -3.31
CA ARG A 105 12.72 18.37 -3.81
C ARG A 105 13.27 19.25 -2.70
N SER A 106 12.59 19.36 -1.55
CA SER A 106 13.11 20.11 -0.39
C SER A 106 14.41 19.50 0.12
N PHE A 107 14.39 18.19 0.37
CA PHE A 107 15.54 17.44 0.86
C PHE A 107 16.73 17.51 -0.10
N SER A 108 16.50 17.44 -1.42
CA SER A 108 17.56 17.57 -2.43
C SER A 108 18.20 18.96 -2.46
N ARG A 109 17.45 20.03 -2.13
CA ARG A 109 17.98 21.40 -2.06
C ARG A 109 18.81 21.60 -0.81
N GLU A 110 18.37 21.03 0.31
CA GLU A 110 19.06 21.14 1.61
C GLU A 110 20.31 20.26 1.70
N SER A 111 20.37 19.16 0.95
CA SER A 111 21.44 18.15 1.08
C SER A 111 22.53 18.23 -0.01
N GLU A 112 22.63 19.34 -0.73
CA GLU A 112 23.63 19.58 -1.80
C GLU A 112 23.92 18.34 -2.70
N GLY A 113 22.90 17.86 -3.41
CA GLY A 113 23.10 17.04 -4.61
C GLY A 113 22.94 15.52 -4.44
N GLY A 114 21.84 15.01 -5.01
CA GLY A 114 21.87 13.72 -5.70
C GLY A 114 21.15 12.55 -5.04
N ARG A 115 21.00 12.50 -3.71
CA ARG A 115 20.47 11.28 -3.04
C ARG A 115 18.95 11.17 -2.96
N ALA A 116 18.20 12.27 -3.08
CA ALA A 116 16.74 12.26 -2.87
C ALA A 116 15.99 11.40 -3.90
N TRP A 117 16.32 11.53 -5.19
CA TRP A 117 15.64 10.78 -6.26
C TRP A 117 15.99 9.29 -6.28
N PRO A 118 17.27 8.88 -6.12
CA PRO A 118 17.62 7.49 -5.90
C PRO A 118 16.91 6.87 -4.69
N LEU A 119 16.70 7.63 -3.62
CA LEU A 119 15.93 7.15 -2.46
C LEU A 119 14.46 6.91 -2.81
N VAL A 120 13.81 7.83 -3.54
CA VAL A 120 12.44 7.62 -4.02
C VAL A 120 12.37 6.41 -4.94
N GLY A 121 13.23 6.34 -5.96
CA GLY A 121 13.25 5.24 -6.92
C GLY A 121 13.53 3.88 -6.28
N GLY A 122 14.54 3.81 -5.41
CA GLY A 122 14.91 2.58 -4.70
C GLY A 122 13.84 2.11 -3.73
N THR A 123 13.27 3.03 -2.93
CA THR A 123 12.18 2.70 -2.01
C THR A 123 10.94 2.25 -2.76
N TRP A 124 10.61 2.90 -3.88
CA TRP A 124 9.48 2.52 -4.72
C TRP A 124 9.67 1.14 -5.34
N ALA A 125 10.84 0.86 -5.92
CA ALA A 125 11.15 -0.44 -6.52
C ALA A 125 11.08 -1.59 -5.50
N ILE A 126 11.67 -1.40 -4.31
CA ILE A 126 11.58 -2.36 -3.22
C ILE A 126 10.12 -2.55 -2.80
N GLY A 127 9.37 -1.46 -2.66
CA GLY A 127 7.97 -1.52 -2.22
C GLY A 127 7.07 -2.26 -3.20
N VAL A 128 7.21 -1.99 -4.50
CA VAL A 128 6.49 -2.71 -5.55
C VAL A 128 6.87 -4.19 -5.58
N ALA A 129 8.16 -4.52 -5.42
CA ALA A 129 8.61 -5.91 -5.38
C ALA A 129 8.02 -6.68 -4.17
N LEU A 130 8.01 -6.07 -2.99
CA LEU A 130 7.41 -6.66 -1.79
C LEU A 130 5.90 -6.88 -1.96
N LEU A 131 5.18 -5.88 -2.46
CA LEU A 131 3.74 -6.00 -2.69
C LEU A 131 3.41 -7.04 -3.77
N GLY A 132 4.22 -7.10 -4.83
CA GLY A 132 4.13 -8.15 -5.84
C GLY A 132 4.33 -9.54 -5.25
N LEU A 133 5.36 -9.75 -4.42
CA LEU A 133 5.62 -11.04 -3.78
C LEU A 133 4.48 -11.46 -2.85
N VAL A 134 3.90 -10.52 -2.10
CA VAL A 134 2.76 -10.77 -1.22
C VAL A 134 1.53 -11.24 -2.02
N VAL A 135 1.23 -10.61 -3.16
CA VAL A 135 0.10 -10.99 -4.02
C VAL A 135 0.36 -12.29 -4.78
N PHE A 136 1.56 -12.49 -5.33
CA PHE A 136 1.90 -13.76 -5.97
C PHE A 136 1.94 -14.92 -4.97
N GLY A 137 2.38 -14.67 -3.74
CA GLY A 137 2.37 -15.64 -2.65
C GLY A 137 0.95 -16.04 -2.25
N SER A 138 0.01 -15.10 -2.13
CA SER A 138 -1.39 -15.41 -1.80
C SER A 138 -2.08 -16.21 -2.92
N ILE A 139 -1.79 -15.91 -4.18
CA ILE A 139 -2.29 -16.69 -5.33
C ILE A 139 -1.71 -18.10 -5.36
N ALA A 140 -0.43 -18.28 -5.00
CA ALA A 140 0.22 -19.59 -4.98
C ALA A 140 -0.33 -20.50 -3.86
N VAL A 141 -0.63 -19.94 -2.68
CA VAL A 141 -1.24 -20.67 -1.56
C VAL A 141 -2.66 -21.14 -1.90
N GLY A 142 -3.44 -20.36 -2.66
CA GLY A 142 -4.76 -20.80 -3.14
C GLY A 142 -4.72 -21.90 -4.21
N ARG A 143 -3.54 -22.29 -4.72
CA ARG A 143 -3.36 -23.31 -5.75
C ARG A 143 -2.62 -24.56 -5.28
N SER A 144 -2.20 -24.65 -4.01
CA SER A 144 -1.74 -25.93 -3.49
C SER A 144 -2.94 -26.89 -3.50
N PRO A 145 -2.88 -28.00 -4.27
CA PRO A 145 -3.95 -28.98 -4.23
C PRO A 145 -4.03 -29.48 -2.80
N GLU A 146 -5.22 -29.39 -2.20
CA GLU A 146 -5.49 -30.16 -0.99
C GLU A 146 -5.15 -31.61 -1.28
N SER A 147 -4.09 -32.09 -0.64
CA SER A 147 -3.71 -33.49 -0.64
C SER A 147 -4.82 -34.27 0.08
N GLY A 148 -5.74 -34.84 -0.69
CA GLY A 148 -6.82 -35.72 -0.22
C GLY A 148 -8.12 -35.42 -0.96
N THR A 149 -8.40 -36.06 -2.08
CA THR A 149 -8.94 -37.42 -2.07
C THR A 149 -8.71 -38.07 -3.43
N GLY A 150 -8.16 -39.28 -3.43
CA GLY A 150 -8.10 -40.12 -4.61
C GLY A 150 -9.52 -40.48 -5.07
N GLN A 151 -10.03 -39.79 -6.08
CA GLN A 151 -11.21 -40.19 -6.83
C GLN A 151 -11.09 -39.67 -8.26
N GLY A 152 -10.29 -40.38 -9.07
CA GLY A 152 -10.00 -39.94 -10.42
C GLY A 152 -9.21 -40.95 -11.26
N ILE A 153 -9.42 -42.25 -11.08
CA ILE A 153 -9.09 -43.25 -12.11
C ILE A 153 -10.28 -44.19 -12.24
N ALA A 154 -11.27 -43.76 -13.03
CA ALA A 154 -12.16 -44.71 -13.69
C ALA A 154 -11.39 -45.24 -14.91
N ALA A 155 -10.85 -46.46 -14.79
CA ALA A 155 -10.35 -47.20 -15.94
C ALA A 155 -11.55 -47.60 -16.82
N PRO A 156 -11.50 -47.39 -18.15
CA PRO A 156 -12.50 -47.95 -19.04
C PRO A 156 -12.32 -49.47 -19.17
N ARG A 157 -13.45 -50.19 -19.17
CA ARG A 157 -13.51 -51.61 -19.56
C ARG A 157 -13.46 -51.74 -21.07
#